data_AF-A0A2V9QWF7-F1
#
_entry.id   AF-A0A2V9QWF7-F1
#
_cell.length_a   1.000
_cell.length_b   1.000
_cell.length_c   1.000
_cell.angle_alpha   90.00
_cell.angle_beta   90.00
_cell.angle_gamma   90.00
#
_symmetry.space_group_name_H-M   'P 1'
#
loop_
_entity.id
_entity.type
_entity.pdbx_description
1 polymer ?
#
loop_
_entity_poly.entity_id
_entity_poly.type
_entity_poly.pdbx_seq_one_letter_code
_entity_poly.pdbx_strand_id
1 'polypeptide(L)'
;MVGRCPSGAPLYTLLHIDKRLLGAAECASVAAFVLFQNCSSIRPLVLQVFAEGNQFKERNMKVRPITLGVLLLTTSCLLGSAMAQDAQIAPGSERPMFTRFRGQLHTPKNAVEAATTPLKTWNGSFTFSGTTYKYNMVGTAPSTGSSTTVQVKIIPIKIVITGKGPGATTTTFDPAHVLSNGKSVTTNTVQSPLFSAIPFSSGGVSMGTTQYIDAYQRANFWGTVSSHTGYHVLLGGPTVLAEQTLRPPSRSGKTGVVFGFNAGLVDINWFDSQLHTLITNLGITPNTFPIFLTYNVYLTQNNSCCIGGYHSSTGLASAPQSYAHATYVGRAGSFAQDVSALSHEIGE
;
A
#
# COMPACT_ATOMS: atom_id res chain seq x y z
N MET A 1 27.63 15.48 -50.58
CA MET A 1 27.14 14.29 -51.30
C MET A 1 25.87 13.80 -50.63
N VAL A 2 24.88 13.55 -51.47
CA VAL A 2 23.50 13.15 -51.14
C VAL A 2 23.45 11.66 -50.76
N GLY A 3 22.55 11.27 -49.85
CA GLY A 3 22.20 9.86 -49.62
C GLY A 3 21.42 9.61 -48.32
N ARG A 4 20.13 9.96 -48.29
CA ARG A 4 18.95 9.06 -48.19
C ARG A 4 18.66 8.43 -46.81
N CYS A 5 17.52 8.84 -46.24
CA CYS A 5 16.72 8.03 -45.32
C CYS A 5 16.12 6.81 -46.04
N PRO A 6 15.96 5.66 -45.36
CA PRO A 6 14.88 4.73 -45.61
C PRO A 6 13.62 5.16 -44.82
N SER A 7 12.51 5.23 -45.57
CA SER A 7 11.13 4.99 -45.13
C SER A 7 11.02 3.98 -43.99
N GLY A 8 10.08 4.05 -43.05
CA GLY A 8 8.79 4.71 -43.04
C GLY A 8 7.87 3.83 -42.20
N ALA A 9 7.44 4.33 -41.04
CA ALA A 9 6.21 3.94 -40.35
C ALA A 9 5.96 4.97 -39.25
N PRO A 10 4.83 5.71 -39.25
CA PRO A 10 4.41 6.43 -38.05
C PRO A 10 4.09 5.41 -36.94
N LEU A 11 4.67 5.60 -35.76
CA LEU A 11 4.19 4.93 -34.55
C LEU A 11 2.85 5.60 -34.17
N TYR A 12 1.74 4.92 -34.47
CA TYR A 12 0.44 5.29 -33.94
C TYR A 12 0.35 4.79 -32.50
N THR A 13 0.54 5.67 -31.51
CA THR A 13 0.13 5.36 -30.15
C THR A 13 -1.36 5.66 -30.03
N LEU A 14 -2.17 4.60 -29.98
CA LEU A 14 -3.60 4.71 -29.70
C LEU A 14 -3.78 5.03 -28.21
N LEU A 15 -4.06 6.28 -27.88
CA LEU A 15 -4.50 6.66 -26.54
C LEU A 15 -5.94 6.15 -26.35
N HIS A 16 -6.11 5.09 -25.56
CA HIS A 16 -7.42 4.66 -25.09
C HIS A 16 -7.92 5.66 -24.04
N ILE A 17 -8.82 6.56 -24.45
CA ILE A 17 -9.55 7.42 -23.51
C ILE A 17 -10.66 6.56 -22.89
N ASP A 18 -10.66 6.47 -21.56
CA ASP A 18 -11.69 5.76 -20.79
C ASP A 18 -13.06 6.42 -21.00
N LYS A 19 -14.05 5.63 -21.43
CA LYS A 19 -15.41 6.07 -21.76
C LYS A 19 -16.26 6.49 -20.55
N ARG A 20 -15.68 6.61 -19.36
CA ARG A 20 -16.38 7.00 -18.12
C ARG A 20 -16.44 8.51 -17.86
N LEU A 21 -15.85 9.35 -18.71
CA LEU A 21 -15.88 10.81 -18.55
C LEU A 21 -16.93 11.54 -19.41
N LEU A 22 -17.79 10.84 -20.15
CA LEU A 22 -18.87 11.44 -20.92
C LEU A 22 -20.20 10.82 -20.53
N GLY A 23 -21.06 11.64 -19.91
CA GLY A 23 -22.45 11.30 -19.63
C GLY A 23 -23.20 10.95 -20.92
N ALA A 24 -24.13 10.02 -20.79
CA ALA A 24 -24.84 9.38 -21.90
C ALA A 24 -25.62 10.39 -22.78
N ALA A 25 -25.23 10.53 -24.05
CA ALA A 25 -26.12 10.62 -25.22
C ALA A 25 -25.30 10.69 -26.54
N GLU A 26 -25.49 9.66 -27.37
CA GLU A 26 -25.25 9.56 -28.83
C GLU A 26 -23.86 9.79 -29.46
N CYS A 27 -23.51 8.89 -30.37
CA CYS A 27 -22.21 8.65 -30.97
C CYS A 27 -21.79 9.71 -32.02
N ALA A 28 -20.63 10.33 -31.83
CA ALA A 28 -19.78 10.82 -32.91
C ALA A 28 -18.29 10.66 -32.52
N SER A 29 -17.52 9.91 -33.32
CA SER A 29 -16.09 9.71 -33.10
C SER A 29 -15.32 11.00 -33.38
N VAL A 30 -14.72 11.59 -32.36
CA VAL A 30 -13.75 12.70 -32.52
C VAL A 30 -12.34 12.10 -32.39
N ALA A 31 -11.58 12.10 -33.49
CA ALA A 31 -10.16 11.76 -33.48
C ALA A 31 -9.35 13.05 -33.32
N ALA A 32 -8.62 13.19 -32.21
CA ALA A 32 -7.63 14.25 -32.04
C ALA A 32 -6.24 13.70 -32.40
N PHE A 33 -5.58 14.31 -33.40
CA PHE A 33 -4.19 14.04 -33.73
C PHE A 33 -3.28 15.06 -33.02
N VAL A 34 -2.33 14.59 -32.21
CA VAL A 34 -1.24 15.43 -31.69
C VAL A 34 0.03 15.09 -32.47
N LEU A 35 0.54 16.05 -33.24
CA LEU A 35 1.84 15.98 -33.90
C LEU A 35 2.92 16.51 -32.95
N PHE A 36 3.90 15.67 -32.60
CA PHE A 36 5.14 16.14 -31.99
C PHE A 36 6.15 16.48 -33.10
N GLN A 37 6.52 17.76 -33.21
CA GLN A 37 7.73 18.19 -33.94
C GLN A 37 8.86 18.45 -32.95
N ASN A 38 10.03 17.89 -33.24
CA ASN A 38 11.26 18.05 -32.48
C ASN A 38 11.79 19.49 -32.49
N CYS A 39 12.43 19.83 -31.36
CA CYS A 39 13.37 20.92 -31.11
C CYS A 39 12.88 22.39 -31.11
N SER A 40 13.05 22.99 -29.92
CA SER A 40 13.36 24.41 -29.66
C SER A 40 12.32 25.47 -30.04
N SER A 41 11.41 25.79 -29.10
CA SER A 41 11.01 27.16 -28.68
C SER A 41 9.67 27.13 -27.91
N ILE A 42 9.59 27.89 -26.80
CA ILE A 42 8.40 28.00 -25.93
C ILE A 42 7.45 29.08 -26.49
N ARG A 43 6.22 28.72 -26.87
CA ARG A 43 5.06 29.64 -26.93
C ARG A 43 3.74 28.92 -26.59
N PRO A 44 2.76 29.60 -25.98
CA PRO A 44 1.46 29.00 -25.66
C PRO A 44 0.56 28.89 -26.91
N LEU A 45 -0.13 27.77 -27.07
CA LEU A 45 -1.04 27.50 -28.18
C LEU A 45 -2.49 27.84 -27.79
N VAL A 46 -3.14 28.69 -28.59
CA VAL A 46 -4.58 29.01 -28.51
C VAL A 46 -5.36 27.93 -29.25
N LEU A 47 -6.37 27.33 -28.59
CA LEU A 47 -7.26 26.35 -29.19
C LEU A 47 -8.36 27.06 -29.98
N GLN A 48 -8.40 26.89 -31.29
CA GLN A 48 -9.45 27.42 -32.17
C GLN A 48 -10.29 26.24 -32.69
N VAL A 49 -11.55 26.14 -32.25
CA VAL A 49 -12.49 25.10 -32.68
C VAL A 49 -13.32 25.62 -33.84
N PHE A 50 -13.27 24.93 -34.99
CA PHE A 50 -14.24 25.09 -36.07
C PHE A 50 -15.34 24.04 -35.89
N ALA A 51 -16.60 24.49 -35.85
CA ALA A 51 -17.78 23.64 -35.87
C ALA A 51 -18.50 23.81 -37.20
N GLU A 52 -18.57 22.76 -38.02
CA GLU A 52 -19.50 22.67 -39.15
C GLU A 52 -20.75 21.93 -38.68
N GLY A 53 -21.90 22.57 -38.91
CA GLY A 53 -23.20 22.13 -38.42
C GLY A 53 -23.82 21.00 -39.23
N ASN A 54 -24.74 20.28 -38.60
CA ASN A 54 -25.88 19.73 -39.31
C ASN A 54 -27.11 19.66 -38.40
N GLN A 55 -28.23 20.00 -39.03
CA GLN A 55 -29.55 20.24 -38.47
C GLN A 55 -30.20 18.96 -37.90
N PHE A 56 -30.74 19.03 -36.68
CA PHE A 56 -31.64 18.00 -36.16
C PHE A 56 -33.08 18.53 -36.07
N LYS A 57 -33.97 17.73 -36.64
CA LYS A 57 -35.39 17.99 -36.93
C LYS A 57 -36.22 17.67 -35.68
N GLU A 58 -37.02 18.63 -35.21
CA GLU A 58 -37.95 18.45 -34.10
C GLU A 58 -38.98 17.33 -34.38
N ARG A 59 -39.15 16.42 -33.42
CA ARG A 59 -40.33 15.54 -33.35
C ARG A 59 -41.10 15.81 -32.07
N ASN A 60 -42.24 16.48 -32.26
CA ASN A 60 -43.32 16.68 -31.31
C ASN A 60 -43.76 15.36 -30.65
N MET A 61 -43.72 15.30 -29.33
CA MET A 61 -44.44 14.27 -28.56
C MET A 61 -45.38 14.95 -27.56
N LYS A 62 -46.68 14.78 -27.82
CA LYS A 62 -47.79 15.35 -27.04
C LYS A 62 -47.90 14.68 -25.67
N VAL A 63 -47.90 15.47 -24.61
CA VAL A 63 -48.21 15.07 -23.24
C VAL A 63 -49.72 15.19 -23.01
N ARG A 64 -50.35 14.17 -22.42
CA ARG A 64 -51.72 14.24 -21.87
C ARG A 64 -51.72 13.72 -20.42
N PRO A 65 -52.29 14.45 -19.44
CA PRO A 65 -52.29 14.05 -18.02
C PRO A 65 -53.69 13.61 -17.56
N ILE A 66 -53.83 12.47 -16.87
CA ILE A 66 -55.07 12.13 -16.12
C ILE A 66 -54.76 11.32 -14.83
N THR A 67 -54.88 12.03 -13.70
CA THR A 67 -55.42 11.71 -12.35
C THR A 67 -55.06 10.44 -11.54
N LEU A 68 -54.34 10.67 -10.42
CA LEU A 68 -54.75 10.54 -9.01
C LEU A 68 -55.78 9.44 -8.56
N GLY A 69 -55.31 8.50 -7.73
CA GLY A 69 -55.95 8.13 -6.44
C GLY A 69 -56.63 6.75 -6.29
N VAL A 70 -55.99 5.81 -5.57
CA VAL A 70 -56.59 4.81 -4.63
C VAL A 70 -55.45 4.36 -3.67
N LEU A 71 -55.35 4.90 -2.45
CA LEU A 71 -55.90 4.43 -1.17
C LEU A 71 -55.13 3.27 -0.50
N LEU A 72 -54.68 3.59 0.73
CA LEU A 72 -54.13 2.74 1.78
C LEU A 72 -54.83 1.38 1.94
N LEU A 73 -54.06 0.30 2.15
CA LEU A 73 -54.22 -0.66 3.26
C LEU A 73 -53.15 -1.77 3.14
N THR A 74 -52.18 -1.80 4.06
CA THR A 74 -51.52 -3.02 4.60
C THR A 74 -50.44 -2.62 5.61
N THR A 75 -50.86 -2.19 6.79
CA THR A 75 -50.07 -2.27 8.01
C THR A 75 -50.28 -3.66 8.61
N SER A 76 -49.31 -4.57 8.44
CA SER A 76 -49.18 -5.78 9.26
C SER A 76 -47.73 -6.25 9.31
N CYS A 77 -47.25 -6.27 10.55
CA CYS A 77 -46.02 -6.86 11.08
C CYS A 77 -45.27 -7.82 10.13
N LEU A 78 -44.11 -7.37 9.67
CA LEU A 78 -42.94 -8.22 9.64
C LEU A 78 -41.90 -7.58 10.56
N LEU A 79 -41.69 -8.22 11.70
CA LEU A 79 -40.43 -8.17 12.43
C LEU A 79 -39.35 -8.63 11.45
N GLY A 80 -38.88 -7.69 10.63
CA GLY A 80 -37.69 -7.88 9.83
C GLY A 80 -36.56 -8.10 10.80
N SER A 81 -36.17 -9.37 10.96
CA SER A 81 -34.85 -9.69 11.49
C SER A 81 -33.89 -8.81 10.71
N ALA A 82 -33.26 -7.85 11.37
CA ALA A 82 -32.13 -7.14 10.80
C ALA A 82 -31.03 -8.20 10.60
N MET A 83 -31.08 -8.89 9.47
CA MET A 83 -29.92 -9.57 8.94
C MET A 83 -28.92 -8.46 8.73
N ALA A 84 -27.95 -8.35 9.65
CA ALA A 84 -26.76 -7.58 9.41
C ALA A 84 -26.13 -8.14 8.14
N GLN A 85 -26.44 -7.52 7.00
CA GLN A 85 -25.78 -7.84 5.74
C GLN A 85 -24.31 -7.60 6.00
N ASP A 86 -23.53 -8.67 5.90
CA ASP A 86 -22.07 -8.60 5.94
C ASP A 86 -21.67 -7.77 4.73
N ALA A 87 -21.54 -6.44 4.92
CA ALA A 87 -21.46 -5.49 3.83
C ALA A 87 -20.20 -5.78 3.02
N GLN A 88 -20.35 -6.46 1.90
CA GLN A 88 -19.28 -6.68 0.95
C GLN A 88 -18.93 -5.32 0.33
N ILE A 89 -17.65 -4.96 0.33
CA ILE A 89 -17.19 -3.72 -0.29
C ILE A 89 -17.33 -3.93 -1.81
N ALA A 90 -18.12 -3.09 -2.46
CA ALA A 90 -18.29 -3.19 -3.90
C ALA A 90 -16.95 -2.92 -4.61
N PRO A 91 -16.55 -3.76 -5.58
CA PRO A 91 -15.34 -3.51 -6.36
C PRO A 91 -15.31 -2.10 -6.96
N GLY A 92 -14.21 -1.38 -6.79
CA GLY A 92 -14.02 0.00 -7.25
C GLY A 92 -14.36 1.09 -6.22
N SER A 93 -14.86 0.73 -5.04
CA SER A 93 -15.12 1.67 -3.92
C SER A 93 -14.02 1.68 -2.86
N GLU A 94 -12.93 0.96 -3.10
CA GLU A 94 -11.82 0.79 -2.16
C GLU A 94 -10.91 2.03 -2.14
N ARG A 95 -10.36 2.35 -0.96
CA ARG A 95 -9.38 3.42 -0.81
C ARG A 95 -8.03 2.82 -0.42
N PRO A 96 -7.01 2.82 -1.30
CA PRO A 96 -5.69 2.33 -0.94
C PRO A 96 -5.06 3.24 0.11
N MET A 97 -4.59 2.66 1.22
CA MET A 97 -4.05 3.40 2.37
C MET A 97 -2.86 2.66 2.99
N PHE A 98 -1.88 3.44 3.43
CA PHE A 98 -0.93 3.07 4.47
C PHE A 98 -1.35 3.77 5.76
N THR A 99 -1.06 3.17 6.91
CA THR A 99 -1.41 3.78 8.20
C THR A 99 -0.30 3.56 9.22
N ARG A 100 -0.36 4.32 10.30
CA ARG A 100 0.52 4.13 11.44
C ARG A 100 -0.28 4.17 12.72
N PHE A 101 -0.01 3.23 13.62
CA PHE A 101 -0.62 3.26 14.94
C PHE A 101 0.22 4.12 15.88
N ARG A 102 -0.48 4.76 16.83
CA ARG A 102 0.17 5.43 17.96
C ARG A 102 0.87 4.38 18.79
N GLY A 103 2.14 4.64 19.11
CA GLY A 103 2.92 3.73 19.93
C GLY A 103 2.25 3.53 21.29
N GLN A 104 2.10 2.28 21.71
CA GLN A 104 1.56 1.90 23.01
C GLN A 104 2.73 1.71 23.98
N LEU A 105 3.22 2.82 24.54
CA LEU A 105 4.42 2.83 25.37
C LEU A 105 4.09 3.03 26.85
N HIS A 106 4.82 2.33 27.73
CA HIS A 106 4.70 2.46 29.18
C HIS A 106 6.05 2.70 29.87
N THR A 107 6.01 3.22 31.09
CA THR A 107 7.19 3.35 31.96
C THR A 107 7.53 2.00 32.58
N PRO A 108 8.83 1.68 32.77
CA PRO A 108 9.23 0.40 33.34
C PRO A 108 8.64 0.16 34.72
N LYS A 109 8.18 -1.06 34.97
CA LYS A 109 7.62 -1.48 36.27
C LYS A 109 8.70 -1.97 37.23
N ASN A 110 9.85 -2.39 36.72
CA ASN A 110 10.99 -2.87 37.49
C ASN A 110 12.33 -2.65 36.77
N ALA A 111 13.44 -2.88 37.47
CA ALA A 111 14.79 -2.65 36.96
C ALA A 111 15.21 -3.58 35.81
N VAL A 112 14.68 -4.81 35.77
CA VAL A 112 14.98 -5.79 34.71
C VAL A 112 14.38 -5.33 33.37
N GLU A 113 13.13 -4.91 33.41
CA GLU A 113 12.43 -4.35 32.26
C GLU A 113 13.17 -3.11 31.73
N ALA A 114 13.59 -2.22 32.64
CA ALA A 114 14.33 -1.00 32.29
C ALA A 114 15.69 -1.25 31.59
N ALA A 115 16.32 -2.41 31.78
CA ALA A 115 17.64 -2.73 31.22
C ALA A 115 17.60 -3.24 29.76
N THR A 116 16.44 -3.23 29.11
CA THR A 116 16.28 -3.69 27.72
C THR A 116 17.02 -2.78 26.74
N THR A 117 17.73 -3.38 25.77
CA THR A 117 18.44 -2.65 24.72
C THR A 117 17.53 -2.46 23.51
N PRO A 118 17.22 -1.22 23.10
CA PRO A 118 16.45 -0.95 21.88
C PRO A 118 17.30 -0.94 20.62
N LEU A 119 16.64 -0.77 19.47
CA LEU A 119 17.30 -0.32 18.26
C LEU A 119 18.09 0.96 18.53
N LYS A 120 19.29 1.04 17.95
CA LYS A 120 20.08 2.27 17.97
C LYS A 120 19.32 3.38 17.24
N THR A 121 19.21 4.55 17.84
CA THR A 121 18.56 5.70 17.22
C THR A 121 19.38 6.98 17.41
N TRP A 122 19.04 7.99 16.62
CA TRP A 122 19.57 9.35 16.73
C TRP A 122 18.45 10.36 16.54
N ASN A 123 18.61 11.55 17.11
CA ASN A 123 17.63 12.62 17.04
C ASN A 123 18.13 13.74 16.14
N GLY A 124 17.19 14.41 15.46
CA GLY A 124 17.46 15.62 14.71
C GLY A 124 16.24 16.51 14.62
N SER A 125 16.38 17.61 13.89
CA SER A 125 15.27 18.51 13.61
C SER A 125 15.50 19.29 12.33
N PHE A 126 14.41 19.72 11.70
CA PHE A 126 14.44 20.71 10.62
C PHE A 126 13.35 21.75 10.87
N THR A 127 13.53 22.96 10.34
CA THR A 127 12.52 24.01 10.42
C THR A 127 11.92 24.24 9.04
N PHE A 128 10.59 24.19 8.96
CA PHE A 128 9.84 24.49 7.74
C PHE A 128 8.70 25.44 8.08
N SER A 129 8.60 26.56 7.36
CA SER A 129 7.58 27.60 7.56
C SER A 129 7.46 28.04 9.03
N GLY A 130 8.61 28.30 9.68
CA GLY A 130 8.67 28.76 11.07
C GLY A 130 8.37 27.69 12.13
N THR A 131 8.03 26.46 11.73
CA THR A 131 7.79 25.34 12.65
C THR A 131 8.99 24.41 12.66
N THR A 132 9.54 24.15 13.86
CA THR A 132 10.60 23.16 14.05
C THR A 132 10.00 21.78 14.25
N TYR A 133 10.29 20.88 13.31
CA TYR A 133 9.92 19.48 13.36
C TYR A 133 11.09 18.67 13.91
N LYS A 134 10.86 17.99 15.04
CA LYS A 134 11.82 17.06 15.62
C LYS A 134 11.54 15.66 15.10
N TYR A 135 12.60 14.89 14.90
CA TYR A 135 12.50 13.49 14.49
C TYR A 135 13.50 12.62 15.26
N ASN A 136 13.17 11.34 15.36
CA ASN A 136 14.05 10.27 15.82
C ASN A 136 14.13 9.25 14.69
N MET A 137 15.34 8.80 14.36
CA MET A 137 15.57 7.84 13.27
C MET A 137 16.39 6.67 13.78
N VAL A 138 16.12 5.48 13.23
CA VAL A 138 16.92 4.28 13.48
C VAL A 138 18.31 4.44 12.84
N GLY A 139 19.35 3.98 13.54
CA GLY A 139 20.73 4.01 13.09
C GLY A 139 21.62 5.03 13.82
N THR A 140 22.70 5.40 13.14
CA THR A 140 23.64 6.46 13.52
C THR A 140 23.30 7.75 12.78
N ALA A 141 23.72 8.91 13.28
CA ALA A 141 23.53 10.15 12.54
C ALA A 141 24.37 10.14 11.23
N PRO A 142 23.85 10.60 10.09
CA PRO A 142 24.56 10.60 8.80
C PRO A 142 25.92 11.28 8.83
N SER A 143 26.08 12.34 9.62
CA SER A 143 27.34 13.09 9.80
C SER A 143 28.46 12.29 10.46
N THR A 144 28.15 11.14 11.06
CA THR A 144 29.18 10.27 11.65
C THR A 144 29.86 9.38 10.62
N GLY A 145 29.31 9.25 9.42
CA GLY A 145 29.77 8.29 8.41
C GLY A 145 29.77 6.83 8.87
N SER A 146 29.10 6.52 9.98
CA SER A 146 29.06 5.17 10.56
C SER A 146 27.86 4.40 10.04
N SER A 147 28.04 3.08 9.85
CA SER A 147 26.98 2.15 9.48
C SER A 147 26.30 1.54 10.71
N THR A 148 25.00 1.28 10.62
CA THR A 148 24.23 0.49 11.58
C THR A 148 23.51 -0.65 10.86
N THR A 149 23.48 -1.83 11.47
CA THR A 149 22.69 -2.98 10.99
C THR A 149 21.55 -3.28 11.96
N VAL A 150 20.32 -3.25 11.45
CA VAL A 150 19.08 -3.55 12.18
C VAL A 150 18.75 -5.03 11.99
N GLN A 151 18.72 -5.82 13.06
CA GLN A 151 18.36 -7.23 12.93
C GLN A 151 16.87 -7.39 12.61
N VAL A 152 16.56 -8.14 11.54
CA VAL A 152 15.17 -8.33 11.09
C VAL A 152 14.73 -9.78 11.25
N LYS A 153 13.50 -9.95 11.75
CA LYS A 153 12.78 -11.21 11.74
C LYS A 153 11.54 -11.08 10.87
N ILE A 154 11.41 -11.92 9.84
CA ILE A 154 10.18 -12.03 9.05
C ILE A 154 9.31 -13.12 9.68
N ILE A 155 8.06 -12.77 10.00
CA ILE A 155 7.05 -13.67 10.55
C ILE A 155 5.93 -13.82 9.52
N PRO A 156 5.89 -14.93 8.76
CA PRO A 156 4.79 -15.21 7.86
C PRO A 156 3.50 -15.45 8.66
N ILE A 157 2.41 -14.80 8.26
CA ILE A 157 1.10 -14.92 8.87
C ILE A 157 0.11 -15.53 7.87
N LYS A 158 -0.26 -16.78 8.13
CA LYS A 158 -1.36 -17.48 7.46
C LYS A 158 -2.69 -17.01 8.04
N ILE A 159 -3.57 -16.50 7.18
CA ILE A 159 -4.92 -16.08 7.56
C ILE A 159 -5.93 -17.11 7.05
N VAL A 160 -6.71 -17.66 7.98
CA VAL A 160 -7.77 -18.62 7.66
C VAL A 160 -9.13 -18.02 8.03
N ILE A 161 -9.94 -17.74 7.02
CA ILE A 161 -11.27 -17.12 7.17
C ILE A 161 -12.33 -18.18 6.86
N THR A 162 -13.21 -18.43 7.81
CA THR A 162 -14.38 -19.30 7.63
C THR A 162 -15.63 -18.43 7.52
N GLY A 163 -16.42 -18.64 6.46
CA GLY A 163 -17.68 -17.93 6.24
C GLY A 163 -18.74 -18.21 7.31
N LYS A 164 -19.89 -17.54 7.22
CA LYS A 164 -21.04 -17.74 8.14
C LYS A 164 -22.11 -18.59 7.48
N GLY A 165 -22.80 -19.40 8.30
CA GLY A 165 -24.00 -20.13 7.93
C GLY A 165 -23.78 -21.60 7.53
N PRO A 166 -24.87 -22.37 7.33
CA PRO A 166 -24.80 -23.75 6.87
C PRO A 166 -24.06 -23.84 5.52
N GLY A 167 -23.07 -24.72 5.41
CA GLY A 167 -22.24 -24.86 4.21
C GLY A 167 -21.12 -23.81 4.08
N ALA A 168 -20.78 -23.09 5.15
CA ALA A 168 -19.69 -22.11 5.16
C ALA A 168 -18.37 -22.66 4.60
N THR A 169 -17.79 -21.92 3.66
CA THR A 169 -16.48 -22.24 3.09
C THR A 169 -15.36 -21.65 3.93
N THR A 170 -14.22 -22.34 3.94
CA THR A 170 -12.99 -21.83 4.55
C THR A 170 -12.03 -21.42 3.44
N THR A 171 -11.60 -20.16 3.45
CA THR A 171 -10.59 -19.64 2.53
C THR A 171 -9.30 -19.38 3.31
N THR A 172 -8.18 -19.83 2.75
CA THR A 172 -6.85 -19.67 3.36
C THR A 172 -6.00 -18.75 2.50
N PHE A 173 -5.38 -17.77 3.14
CA PHE A 173 -4.41 -16.85 2.58
C PHE A 173 -3.06 -17.14 3.23
N ASP A 174 -2.15 -17.72 2.44
CA ASP A 174 -0.95 -18.38 2.94
C ASP A 174 0.30 -17.77 2.28
N PRO A 175 1.23 -17.14 3.03
CA PRO A 175 2.51 -16.70 2.49
C PRO A 175 3.41 -17.83 1.96
N ALA A 176 3.16 -19.10 2.32
CA ALA A 176 3.79 -20.24 1.68
C ALA A 176 3.29 -20.46 0.24
N HIS A 177 2.26 -19.74 -0.21
CA HIS A 177 1.77 -19.81 -1.59
C HIS A 177 2.88 -19.52 -2.60
N VAL A 178 3.08 -20.47 -3.51
CA VAL A 178 4.05 -20.37 -4.60
C VAL A 178 3.43 -19.57 -5.75
N LEU A 179 4.03 -18.43 -6.05
CA LEU A 179 3.61 -17.55 -7.12
C LEU A 179 4.02 -18.11 -8.49
N SER A 180 3.55 -17.49 -9.57
CA SER A 180 3.84 -17.91 -10.95
C SER A 180 5.34 -17.94 -11.29
N ASN A 181 6.17 -17.24 -10.52
CA ASN A 181 7.62 -17.25 -10.65
C ASN A 181 8.33 -18.42 -9.92
N GLY A 182 7.57 -19.38 -9.38
CA GLY A 182 8.10 -20.57 -8.71
C GLY A 182 8.62 -20.33 -7.29
N LYS A 183 8.40 -19.15 -6.72
CA LYS A 183 8.85 -18.78 -5.37
C LYS A 183 7.66 -18.51 -4.46
N SER A 184 7.81 -18.84 -3.17
CA SER A 184 6.85 -18.42 -2.16
C SER A 184 6.87 -16.90 -1.98
N VAL A 185 5.80 -16.33 -1.41
CA VAL A 185 5.76 -14.92 -1.01
C VAL A 185 6.92 -14.57 -0.10
N THR A 186 7.18 -15.39 0.93
CA THR A 186 8.30 -15.17 1.85
C THR A 186 9.64 -15.21 1.13
N THR A 187 9.86 -16.15 0.21
CA THR A 187 11.09 -16.21 -0.59
C THR A 187 11.27 -14.97 -1.47
N ASN A 188 10.21 -14.50 -2.14
CA ASN A 188 10.25 -13.29 -2.95
C ASN A 188 10.57 -12.06 -2.09
N THR A 189 9.96 -11.94 -0.90
CA THR A 189 10.25 -10.84 0.03
C THR A 189 11.71 -10.84 0.46
N VAL A 190 12.25 -11.97 0.90
CA VAL A 190 13.65 -12.10 1.35
C VAL A 190 14.65 -11.81 0.24
N GLN A 191 14.33 -12.18 -1.00
CA GLN A 191 15.22 -11.94 -2.15
C GLN A 191 15.06 -10.55 -2.77
N SER A 192 14.05 -9.78 -2.35
CA SER A 192 13.78 -8.46 -2.89
C SER A 192 14.90 -7.45 -2.60
N PRO A 193 14.95 -6.32 -3.31
CA PRO A 193 15.89 -5.24 -3.01
C PRO A 193 15.76 -4.61 -1.61
N LEU A 194 14.73 -4.98 -0.83
CA LEU A 194 14.65 -4.60 0.58
C LEU A 194 15.76 -5.24 1.42
N PHE A 195 16.17 -6.46 1.07
CA PHE A 195 17.18 -7.22 1.80
C PHE A 195 18.42 -7.57 0.95
N SER A 196 18.28 -7.55 -0.37
CA SER A 196 19.38 -7.77 -1.32
C SER A 196 19.97 -6.45 -1.81
N ALA A 197 21.30 -6.38 -1.90
CA ALA A 197 21.98 -5.20 -2.42
C ALA A 197 21.92 -5.14 -3.96
N ILE A 198 21.48 -4.02 -4.51
CA ILE A 198 21.50 -3.72 -5.96
C ILE A 198 21.98 -2.27 -6.18
N PRO A 199 22.48 -1.91 -7.37
CA PRO A 199 22.84 -0.52 -7.66
C PRO A 199 21.60 0.38 -7.67
N PHE A 200 21.67 1.50 -6.94
CA PHE A 200 20.65 2.54 -6.94
C PHE A 200 21.20 3.87 -7.45
N SER A 201 20.45 4.51 -8.35
CA SER A 201 20.73 5.85 -8.84
C SER A 201 19.44 6.63 -9.08
N SER A 202 19.50 7.95 -8.90
CA SER A 202 18.39 8.86 -9.19
C SER A 202 18.95 10.21 -9.65
N GLY A 203 18.39 10.78 -10.72
CA GLY A 203 18.83 12.07 -11.27
C GLY A 203 20.32 12.11 -11.66
N GLY A 204 20.91 10.97 -12.07
CA GLY A 204 22.33 10.87 -12.39
C GLY A 204 23.26 10.73 -11.17
N VAL A 205 22.72 10.77 -9.95
CA VAL A 205 23.46 10.57 -8.70
C VAL A 205 23.38 9.08 -8.33
N SER A 206 24.52 8.48 -7.97
CA SER A 206 24.59 7.11 -7.47
C SER A 206 24.52 7.10 -5.94
N MET A 207 23.61 6.30 -5.38
CA MET A 207 23.49 6.06 -3.94
C MET A 207 24.34 4.84 -3.52
N GLY A 208 24.96 4.16 -4.48
CA GLY A 208 25.77 2.96 -4.29
C GLY A 208 24.99 1.66 -4.55
N THR A 209 25.68 0.54 -4.36
CA THR A 209 25.09 -0.80 -4.36
C THR A 209 24.71 -1.16 -2.93
N THR A 210 23.42 -1.12 -2.61
CA THR A 210 22.92 -1.30 -1.24
C THR A 210 21.45 -1.75 -1.26
N GLN A 211 20.78 -1.82 -0.11
CA GLN A 211 19.37 -2.14 0.03
C GLN A 211 18.49 -0.91 -0.27
N TYR A 212 17.25 -1.12 -0.71
CA TYR A 212 16.35 -0.06 -1.15
C TYR A 212 16.12 1.02 -0.08
N ILE A 213 15.85 0.62 1.16
CA ILE A 213 15.60 1.57 2.26
C ILE A 213 16.87 2.33 2.65
N ASP A 214 18.02 1.66 2.62
CA ASP A 214 19.32 2.33 2.84
C ASP A 214 19.60 3.36 1.73
N ALA A 215 19.38 3.01 0.46
CA ALA A 215 19.54 3.94 -0.65
C ALA A 215 18.60 5.15 -0.53
N TYR A 216 17.34 4.90 -0.17
CA TYR A 216 16.33 5.95 0.07
C TYR A 216 16.78 6.90 1.20
N GLN A 217 17.21 6.36 2.33
CA GLN A 217 17.70 7.14 3.45
C GLN A 217 18.97 7.93 3.09
N ARG A 218 19.93 7.31 2.39
CA ARG A 218 21.14 7.99 1.89
C ARG A 218 20.80 9.13 0.94
N ALA A 219 19.78 8.97 0.09
CA ALA A 219 19.31 10.02 -0.80
C ALA A 219 18.69 11.20 -0.02
N ASN A 220 17.87 10.95 1.00
CA ASN A 220 17.28 12.00 1.84
C ASN A 220 18.33 12.86 2.56
N PHE A 221 19.48 12.25 2.89
CA PHE A 221 20.60 12.93 3.55
C PHE A 221 21.80 13.17 2.63
N TRP A 222 21.58 13.22 1.31
CA TRP A 222 22.68 13.23 0.34
C TRP A 222 23.69 14.38 0.54
N GLY A 223 23.21 15.56 0.95
CA GLY A 223 24.07 16.71 1.26
C GLY A 223 25.12 16.44 2.36
N THR A 224 24.86 15.48 3.24
CA THR A 224 25.82 15.02 4.27
C THR A 224 26.49 13.71 3.86
N VAL A 225 25.72 12.74 3.36
CA VAL A 225 26.19 11.39 3.05
C VAL A 225 27.20 11.37 1.89
N SER A 226 27.11 12.31 0.95
CA SER A 226 28.06 12.41 -0.18
C SER A 226 29.51 12.59 0.26
N SER A 227 29.78 13.20 1.42
CA SER A 227 31.11 13.30 2.03
C SER A 227 31.34 12.31 3.18
N HIS A 228 30.30 11.60 3.62
CA HIS A 228 30.31 10.62 4.72
C HIS A 228 29.85 9.25 4.19
N THR A 229 30.54 8.76 3.17
CA THR A 229 30.08 7.65 2.31
C THR A 229 29.92 6.31 3.03
N GLY A 230 30.55 6.15 4.21
CA GLY A 230 30.40 4.97 5.08
C GLY A 230 29.06 4.90 5.85
N TYR A 231 28.24 5.96 5.80
CA TYR A 231 26.92 5.95 6.44
C TYR A 231 25.98 4.95 5.77
N HIS A 232 25.42 4.06 6.58
CA HIS A 232 24.37 3.14 6.15
C HIS A 232 23.41 2.82 7.32
N VAL A 233 22.17 2.50 6.97
CA VAL A 233 21.20 1.83 7.83
C VAL A 233 20.73 0.58 7.10
N LEU A 234 21.40 -0.53 7.37
CA LEU A 234 21.16 -1.81 6.69
C LEU A 234 20.21 -2.67 7.50
N LEU A 235 19.33 -3.39 6.82
CA LEU A 235 18.58 -4.50 7.39
C LEU A 235 19.46 -5.75 7.39
N GLY A 236 19.75 -6.26 8.58
CA GLY A 236 20.47 -7.51 8.82
C GLY A 236 19.52 -8.69 8.79
N GLY A 237 20.01 -9.82 8.25
CA GLY A 237 19.13 -10.93 7.89
C GLY A 237 18.28 -10.58 6.66
N PRO A 238 17.12 -11.22 6.48
CA PRO A 238 16.20 -11.54 7.55
C PRO A 238 16.28 -13.01 8.00
N THR A 239 16.06 -13.25 9.29
CA THR A 239 15.70 -14.60 9.76
C THR A 239 14.22 -14.79 9.56
N VAL A 240 13.82 -15.81 8.78
CA VAL A 240 12.42 -16.19 8.63
C VAL A 240 12.04 -17.10 9.78
N LEU A 241 11.05 -16.70 10.58
CA LEU A 241 10.51 -17.54 11.64
C LEU A 241 9.45 -18.51 11.10
N ALA A 242 9.09 -19.49 11.92
CA ALA A 242 7.97 -20.39 11.63
C ALA A 242 6.68 -19.59 11.38
N GLU A 243 5.93 -20.01 10.38
CA GLU A 243 4.65 -19.40 10.05
C GLU A 243 3.67 -19.49 11.22
N GLN A 244 2.98 -18.37 11.48
CA GLN A 244 1.92 -18.29 12.47
C GLN A 244 0.56 -18.33 11.78
N THR A 245 -0.39 -19.08 12.33
CA THR A 245 -1.76 -19.14 11.81
C THR A 245 -2.68 -18.29 12.66
N LEU A 246 -3.37 -17.33 12.04
CA LEU A 246 -4.44 -16.57 12.67
C LEU A 246 -5.78 -16.88 12.02
N ARG A 247 -6.79 -17.06 12.87
CA ARG A 247 -8.18 -17.36 12.50
C ARG A 247 -9.07 -16.23 13.00
N PRO A 248 -9.22 -15.13 12.23
CA PRO A 248 -10.08 -14.04 12.64
C PRO A 248 -11.51 -14.56 12.88
N PRO A 249 -12.15 -14.18 14.00
CA PRO A 249 -13.56 -14.47 14.18
C PRO A 249 -14.36 -13.76 13.09
N SER A 250 -15.57 -14.23 12.83
CA SER A 250 -16.42 -13.77 11.74
C SER A 250 -16.85 -12.28 11.80
N ARG A 251 -16.53 -11.59 12.91
CA ARG A 251 -16.72 -10.13 13.07
C ARG A 251 -15.48 -9.30 12.68
N SER A 252 -14.32 -9.96 12.60
CA SER A 252 -13.01 -9.36 12.38
C SER A 252 -12.34 -9.89 11.11
N GLY A 253 -12.97 -10.81 10.39
CA GLY A 253 -12.44 -11.40 9.18
C GLY A 253 -13.55 -11.80 8.22
N LYS A 254 -13.37 -11.45 6.95
CA LYS A 254 -14.21 -11.91 5.83
C LYS A 254 -13.39 -11.95 4.55
N THR A 255 -13.87 -12.68 3.55
CA THR A 255 -13.36 -12.57 2.18
C THR A 255 -14.14 -11.51 1.42
N GLY A 256 -13.52 -10.90 0.43
CA GLY A 256 -14.18 -9.97 -0.49
C GLY A 256 -13.38 -9.78 -1.77
N VAL A 257 -14.05 -9.30 -2.82
CA VAL A 257 -13.37 -8.88 -4.04
C VAL A 257 -12.97 -7.43 -3.90
N VAL A 258 -11.68 -7.16 -3.82
CA VAL A 258 -11.13 -5.80 -3.72
C VAL A 258 -10.07 -5.56 -4.77
N PHE A 259 -10.06 -4.36 -5.34
CA PHE A 259 -9.23 -3.99 -6.47
C PHE A 259 -9.39 -4.91 -7.69
N GLY A 260 -10.40 -5.79 -7.73
CA GLY A 260 -10.65 -6.76 -8.80
C GLY A 260 -10.06 -8.16 -8.58
N PHE A 261 -9.69 -8.53 -7.35
CA PHE A 261 -9.32 -9.91 -6.99
C PHE A 261 -9.84 -10.30 -5.61
N ASN A 262 -9.95 -11.61 -5.33
CA ASN A 262 -10.36 -12.10 -4.02
C ASN A 262 -9.24 -11.89 -2.99
N ALA A 263 -9.55 -11.22 -1.90
CA ALA A 263 -8.63 -10.95 -0.81
C ALA A 263 -9.26 -11.28 0.55
N GLY A 264 -8.41 -11.52 1.54
CA GLY A 264 -8.81 -11.51 2.94
C GLY A 264 -8.96 -10.07 3.42
N LEU A 265 -10.02 -9.81 4.18
CA LEU A 265 -10.28 -8.51 4.79
C LEU A 265 -10.32 -8.71 6.30
N VAL A 266 -9.35 -8.15 7.01
CA VAL A 266 -9.17 -8.37 8.46
C VAL A 266 -9.24 -7.05 9.21
N ASP A 267 -9.99 -6.97 10.31
CA ASP A 267 -10.04 -5.77 11.15
C ASP A 267 -8.65 -5.47 11.75
N ILE A 268 -8.17 -4.25 11.54
CA ILE A 268 -6.80 -3.84 11.93
C ILE A 268 -6.60 -3.88 13.44
N ASN A 269 -7.60 -3.54 14.25
CA ASN A 269 -7.45 -3.50 15.72
C ASN A 269 -7.36 -4.92 16.28
N TRP A 270 -8.21 -5.83 15.79
CA TRP A 270 -8.10 -7.24 16.12
C TRP A 270 -6.73 -7.78 15.69
N PHE A 271 -6.30 -7.50 14.46
CA PHE A 271 -5.03 -8.00 13.94
C PHE A 271 -3.83 -7.50 14.74
N ASP A 272 -3.78 -6.20 15.07
CA ASP A 272 -2.72 -5.59 15.89
C ASP A 272 -2.59 -6.22 17.28
N SER A 273 -3.73 -6.52 17.93
CA SER A 273 -3.72 -7.24 19.22
C SER A 273 -3.09 -8.63 19.12
N GLN A 274 -3.24 -9.30 17.98
CA GLN A 274 -2.58 -10.59 17.73
C GLN A 274 -1.07 -10.41 17.54
N LEU A 275 -0.64 -9.34 16.86
CA LEU A 275 0.78 -9.06 16.67
C LEU A 275 1.50 -8.82 18.00
N HIS A 276 0.92 -8.07 18.93
CA HIS A 276 1.52 -7.89 20.28
C HIS A 276 1.68 -9.20 21.03
N THR A 277 0.68 -10.08 20.92
CA THR A 277 0.73 -11.43 21.49
C THR A 277 1.86 -12.25 20.86
N LEU A 278 2.02 -12.18 19.53
CA LEU A 278 3.09 -12.88 18.81
C LEU A 278 4.48 -12.34 19.13
N ILE A 279 4.66 -11.02 19.23
CA ILE A 279 5.93 -10.39 19.65
C ILE A 279 6.38 -10.98 20.99
N THR A 280 5.44 -11.07 21.94
CA THR A 280 5.70 -11.64 23.27
C THR A 280 6.02 -13.13 23.21
N ASN A 281 5.17 -13.93 22.56
CA ASN A 281 5.30 -15.39 22.53
C ASN A 281 6.54 -15.87 21.75
N LEU A 282 6.96 -15.12 20.73
CA LEU A 282 8.15 -15.41 19.93
C LEU A 282 9.44 -14.86 20.57
N GLY A 283 9.35 -14.24 21.75
CA GLY A 283 10.50 -13.67 22.45
C GLY A 283 11.22 -12.62 21.62
N ILE A 284 10.48 -11.78 20.90
CA ILE A 284 11.06 -10.67 20.14
C ILE A 284 11.44 -9.57 21.13
N THR A 285 12.69 -9.10 21.03
CA THR A 285 13.26 -8.09 21.91
C THR A 285 13.42 -6.75 21.20
N PRO A 286 13.40 -5.60 21.92
CA PRO A 286 13.41 -4.26 21.32
C PRO A 286 14.61 -3.91 20.42
N ASN A 287 15.67 -4.72 20.40
CA ASN A 287 16.82 -4.59 19.49
C ASN A 287 16.63 -5.31 18.14
N THR A 288 15.46 -5.90 17.90
CA THR A 288 15.11 -6.62 16.67
C THR A 288 13.86 -6.01 16.07
N PHE A 289 13.80 -5.90 14.74
CA PHE A 289 12.65 -5.40 14.02
C PHE A 289 11.82 -6.56 13.42
N PRO A 290 10.69 -6.94 14.02
CA PRO A 290 9.78 -7.94 13.46
C PRO A 290 8.93 -7.35 12.33
N ILE A 291 8.87 -8.09 11.22
CA ILE A 291 8.04 -7.80 10.06
C ILE A 291 7.02 -8.93 9.91
N PHE A 292 5.75 -8.60 10.07
CA PHE A 292 4.63 -9.52 9.88
C PHE A 292 4.17 -9.47 8.43
N LEU A 293 4.22 -10.62 7.75
CA LEU A 293 3.96 -10.71 6.32
C LEU A 293 2.73 -11.56 6.04
N THR A 294 1.71 -10.95 5.45
CA THR A 294 0.52 -11.66 4.94
C THR A 294 0.54 -11.73 3.41
N TYR A 295 -0.35 -12.54 2.82
CA TYR A 295 -0.49 -12.69 1.37
C TYR A 295 -1.92 -12.43 0.92
N ASN A 296 -2.14 -11.45 0.03
CA ASN A 296 -3.47 -11.06 -0.46
C ASN A 296 -4.49 -10.80 0.68
N VAL A 297 -4.05 -10.13 1.75
CA VAL A 297 -4.90 -9.75 2.88
C VAL A 297 -4.80 -8.24 3.11
N TYR A 298 -5.89 -7.51 2.92
CA TYR A 298 -5.93 -6.10 3.33
C TYR A 298 -6.52 -5.97 4.73
N LEU A 299 -6.00 -5.01 5.49
CA LEU A 299 -6.61 -4.65 6.75
C LEU A 299 -7.76 -3.65 6.51
N THR A 300 -8.76 -3.73 7.37
CA THR A 300 -9.93 -2.86 7.37
C THR A 300 -10.00 -2.08 8.66
N GLN A 301 -10.53 -0.86 8.60
CA GLN A 301 -10.79 -0.02 9.76
C GLN A 301 -12.22 0.48 9.68
N ASN A 302 -13.01 0.28 10.74
CA ASN A 302 -14.43 0.63 10.75
C ASN A 302 -15.18 0.06 9.53
N ASN A 303 -14.91 -1.21 9.18
CA ASN A 303 -15.41 -1.90 7.99
C ASN A 303 -15.03 -1.28 6.63
N SER A 304 -14.15 -0.27 6.62
CA SER A 304 -13.63 0.37 5.41
C SER A 304 -12.29 -0.23 5.03
N CYS A 305 -12.10 -0.46 3.73
CA CYS A 305 -10.87 -0.99 3.14
C CYS A 305 -10.19 0.11 2.30
N CYS A 306 -8.87 0.10 2.10
CA CYS A 306 -7.94 -1.01 2.24
C CYS A 306 -6.56 -0.57 2.73
N ILE A 307 -6.12 -1.15 3.84
CA ILE A 307 -4.81 -0.90 4.44
C ILE A 307 -3.84 -1.99 3.98
N GLY A 308 -2.82 -1.59 3.20
CA GLY A 308 -1.82 -2.51 2.64
C GLY A 308 -0.67 -2.82 3.60
N GLY A 309 -0.46 -1.94 4.56
CA GLY A 309 0.56 -2.07 5.58
C GLY A 309 0.32 -1.08 6.71
N TYR A 310 0.99 -1.34 7.83
CA TYR A 310 1.14 -0.37 8.90
C TYR A 310 2.38 -0.68 9.74
N HIS A 311 2.84 0.33 10.45
CA HIS A 311 3.89 0.21 11.46
C HIS A 311 3.46 0.84 12.78
N SER A 312 4.10 0.40 13.87
CA SER A 312 3.91 0.98 15.18
C SER A 312 5.05 0.62 16.15
N SER A 313 4.86 1.00 17.41
CA SER A 313 5.72 0.61 18.51
C SER A 313 4.92 0.22 19.75
N THR A 314 5.48 -0.69 20.55
CA THR A 314 4.89 -1.11 21.83
C THR A 314 5.98 -1.31 22.89
N GLY A 315 5.59 -1.52 24.13
CA GLY A 315 6.51 -1.82 25.23
C GLY A 315 7.05 -0.56 25.91
N LEU A 316 8.34 -0.54 26.23
CA LEU A 316 8.90 0.50 27.09
C LEU A 316 9.15 1.80 26.35
N ALA A 317 8.83 2.92 27.01
CA ALA A 317 9.17 4.24 26.49
C ALA A 317 10.69 4.46 26.35
N SER A 318 11.51 3.85 27.21
CA SER A 318 12.97 3.90 27.16
C SER A 318 13.59 2.93 26.15
N ALA A 319 12.84 1.91 25.74
CA ALA A 319 13.30 0.89 24.81
C ALA A 319 12.12 0.36 23.96
N PRO A 320 11.57 1.19 23.07
CA PRO A 320 10.37 0.84 22.33
C PRO A 320 10.64 -0.32 21.37
N GLN A 321 9.74 -1.31 21.34
CA GLN A 321 9.71 -2.36 20.33
C GLN A 321 8.97 -1.82 19.10
N SER A 322 9.68 -1.44 18.04
CA SER A 322 9.06 -1.16 16.75
C SER A 322 8.65 -2.46 16.04
N TYR A 323 7.64 -2.40 15.18
CA TYR A 323 7.24 -3.50 14.31
C TYR A 323 6.50 -2.98 13.09
N ALA A 324 6.47 -3.78 12.03
CA ALA A 324 5.70 -3.49 10.83
C ALA A 324 4.90 -4.70 10.40
N HIS A 325 3.79 -4.45 9.72
CA HIS A 325 3.04 -5.42 8.95
C HIS A 325 2.84 -4.91 7.53
N ALA A 326 2.96 -5.79 6.55
CA ALA A 326 2.51 -5.52 5.20
C ALA A 326 1.93 -6.78 4.54
N THR A 327 0.95 -6.58 3.67
CA THR A 327 0.53 -7.64 2.75
C THR A 327 1.39 -7.64 1.50
N TYR A 328 1.82 -8.82 1.10
CA TYR A 328 2.29 -9.07 -0.25
C TYR A 328 1.08 -9.31 -1.15
N VAL A 329 0.91 -8.51 -2.20
CA VAL A 329 -0.15 -8.75 -3.19
C VAL A 329 0.46 -9.30 -4.47
N GLY A 330 0.06 -10.52 -4.83
CA GLY A 330 0.58 -11.21 -6.02
C GLY A 330 0.01 -10.72 -7.35
N ARG A 331 -0.93 -9.76 -7.32
CA ARG A 331 -1.59 -9.25 -8.50
C ARG A 331 -0.94 -7.97 -9.02
N ALA A 332 -0.40 -8.05 -10.24
CA ALA A 332 0.22 -6.91 -10.91
C ALA A 332 -0.74 -5.72 -11.04
N GLY A 333 -0.22 -4.52 -10.84
CA GLY A 333 -0.94 -3.24 -10.90
C GLY A 333 -1.90 -2.98 -9.74
N SER A 334 -2.01 -3.90 -8.77
CA SER A 334 -2.85 -3.69 -7.58
C SER A 334 -2.09 -2.93 -6.50
N PHE A 335 -2.83 -2.21 -5.66
CA PHE A 335 -2.26 -1.59 -4.47
C PHE A 335 -1.55 -2.63 -3.59
N ALA A 336 -0.39 -2.30 -3.01
CA ALA A 336 0.46 -3.21 -2.23
C ALA A 336 1.04 -4.40 -3.04
N GLN A 337 1.14 -4.29 -4.37
CA GLN A 337 1.80 -5.31 -5.20
C GLN A 337 3.20 -5.64 -4.69
N ASP A 338 3.54 -6.93 -4.67
CA ASP A 338 4.84 -7.46 -4.28
C ASP A 338 5.28 -6.93 -2.90
N VAL A 339 6.45 -6.30 -2.83
CA VAL A 339 7.00 -5.72 -1.60
C VAL A 339 6.76 -4.21 -1.49
N SER A 340 5.89 -3.62 -2.33
CA SER A 340 5.70 -2.17 -2.36
C SER A 340 5.17 -1.62 -1.03
N ALA A 341 4.16 -2.26 -0.44
CA ALA A 341 3.67 -1.87 0.88
C ALA A 341 4.75 -2.04 1.95
N LEU A 342 5.45 -3.17 1.94
CA LEU A 342 6.52 -3.41 2.90
C LEU A 342 7.66 -2.38 2.78
N SER A 343 7.99 -1.94 1.57
CA SER A 343 9.00 -0.89 1.36
C SER A 343 8.62 0.43 2.01
N HIS A 344 7.33 0.76 2.03
CA HIS A 344 6.83 1.93 2.72
C HIS A 344 6.94 1.75 4.24
N GLU A 345 6.43 0.63 4.77
CA GLU A 345 6.39 0.41 6.23
C GLU A 345 7.76 0.23 6.90
N ILE A 346 8.80 -0.17 6.15
CA ILE A 346 10.17 -0.20 6.70
C ILE A 346 10.83 1.19 6.63
N GLY A 347 10.40 2.05 5.71
CA GLY A 347 10.99 3.36 5.48
C GLY A 347 10.52 4.46 6.45
N GLU A 348 9.46 4.20 7.22
CA GLU A 348 8.86 5.11 8.21
C GLU A 348 9.15 4.68 9.65
#